data_AF-A0A7Y5SLJ2-F1
#
_entry.id   AF-A0A7Y5SLJ2-F1
#
_cell.length_a   1.000
_cell.length_b   1.000
_cell.length_c   1.000
_cell.angle_alpha   90.00
_cell.angle_beta   90.00
_cell.angle_gamma   90.00
#
_symmetry.space_group_name_H-M   'P 1'
#
loop_
_entity.id
_entity.type
_entity.pdbx_description
1 polymer ?
#
loop_
_entity_poly.entity_id
_entity_poly.type
_entity_poly.pdbx_seq_one_letter_code
_entity_poly.pdbx_strand_id
1 'polypeptide(L)'
;MNILPQALIFLPMLMPLQAAAQRAVGLSVTAEEPVIYIGKSSPETRLHFFTVRYRGKEGTQGFFNVGGDAVRPLFFSRNRNLLQIDRFGTECRFIRPGQAVITVKLGAESAVVSVKIVELPFRNTSSSEEVLATLGFPDEKRLIEVFWPEVKGFDGEVYGAPPGSAVRLEHWFYKGYPGLVLAVDNGKVVKICTHRLLTGRSY
;
A
#
# COMPACT_ATOMS: atom_id res chain seq x y z
N MET A 1 22.29 3.78 -53.70
CA MET A 1 21.73 4.82 -52.82
C MET A 1 20.66 4.16 -51.96
N ASN A 2 21.02 3.81 -50.73
CA ASN A 2 20.15 3.18 -49.73
C ASN A 2 19.85 4.22 -48.66
N ILE A 3 18.57 4.49 -48.40
CA ILE A 3 18.13 5.26 -47.23
C ILE A 3 17.01 4.47 -46.57
N LEU A 4 17.30 3.87 -45.42
CA LEU A 4 16.33 3.25 -44.51
C LEU A 4 15.63 4.36 -43.69
N PRO A 5 14.33 4.25 -43.40
CA PRO A 5 13.71 5.07 -42.37
C PRO A 5 13.91 4.41 -41.00
N GLN A 6 14.49 5.16 -40.07
CA GLN A 6 14.57 4.80 -38.65
C GLN A 6 13.18 4.88 -38.03
N ALA A 7 12.64 3.74 -37.58
CA ALA A 7 11.48 3.70 -36.71
C ALA A 7 11.94 4.01 -35.27
N LEU A 8 11.59 5.20 -34.77
CA LEU A 8 11.71 5.52 -33.35
C LEU A 8 10.65 4.73 -32.56
N ILE A 9 11.09 3.68 -31.86
CA ILE A 9 10.29 2.98 -30.86
C ILE A 9 10.31 3.84 -29.58
N PHE A 10 9.20 4.51 -29.29
CA PHE A 10 8.97 5.13 -28.00
C PHE A 10 8.67 4.03 -26.97
N LEU A 11 9.69 3.63 -26.19
CA LEU A 11 9.47 2.94 -24.93
C LEU A 11 8.98 3.97 -23.90
N PRO A 12 7.81 3.79 -23.25
CA PRO A 12 7.50 4.55 -22.06
C PRO A 12 8.48 4.12 -20.95
N MET A 13 9.34 5.06 -20.55
CA MET A 13 10.17 4.92 -19.36
C MET A 13 9.27 4.59 -18.16
N LEU A 14 9.45 3.39 -17.61
CA LEU A 14 9.08 3.10 -16.22
C LEU A 14 9.88 4.05 -15.32
N MET A 15 9.25 5.16 -14.93
CA MET A 15 9.76 5.97 -13.84
C MET A 15 9.68 5.14 -12.55
N PRO A 16 10.77 5.00 -11.77
CA PRO A 16 10.67 4.46 -10.43
C PRO A 16 9.81 5.43 -9.62
N LEU A 17 8.74 4.91 -9.03
CA LEU A 17 7.88 5.62 -8.08
C LEU A 17 8.68 5.82 -6.78
N GLN A 18 9.68 6.69 -6.78
CA GLN A 18 10.35 7.12 -5.57
C GLN A 18 9.35 7.93 -4.75
N ALA A 19 8.94 7.39 -3.60
CA ALA A 19 8.24 8.15 -2.58
C ALA A 19 9.07 9.40 -2.26
N ALA A 20 8.60 10.56 -2.69
CA ALA A 20 9.27 11.84 -2.51
C ALA A 20 9.19 12.24 -1.03
N ALA A 21 10.11 11.72 -0.22
CA ALA A 21 10.36 12.18 1.14
C ALA A 21 11.13 13.51 1.06
N GLN A 22 10.41 14.62 1.09
CA GLN A 22 11.01 15.96 1.16
C GLN A 22 11.67 16.13 2.55
N ARG A 23 13.00 16.23 2.59
CA ARG A 23 13.82 16.32 3.81
C ARG A 23 13.53 17.62 4.57
N ALA A 24 12.66 17.57 5.57
CA ALA A 24 12.82 18.39 6.76
C ALA A 24 14.01 17.82 7.55
N VAL A 25 14.92 18.68 8.02
CA VAL A 25 16.16 18.28 8.71
C VAL A 25 15.81 17.79 10.12
N GLY A 26 15.34 16.54 10.22
CA GLY A 26 14.96 15.89 11.47
C GLY A 26 13.84 14.88 11.24
N LEU A 27 12.66 15.33 10.84
CA LEU A 27 11.48 14.51 10.62
C LEU A 27 11.44 13.88 9.22
N SER A 28 11.34 12.55 9.15
CA SER A 28 10.99 11.82 7.94
C SER A 28 9.76 10.95 8.16
N VAL A 29 8.90 10.89 7.15
CA VAL A 29 7.69 10.07 7.17
C VAL A 29 7.62 9.30 5.87
N THR A 30 7.37 8.01 5.98
CA THR A 30 7.20 7.10 4.85
C THR A 30 5.82 6.46 4.93
N ALA A 31 5.02 6.59 3.87
CA ALA A 31 3.86 5.71 3.68
C ALA A 31 4.36 4.34 3.24
N GLU A 32 3.83 3.28 3.85
CA GLU A 32 4.23 1.91 3.51
C GLU A 32 3.85 1.52 2.07
N GLU A 33 2.73 2.06 1.56
CA GLU A 33 2.26 1.81 0.20
C GLU A 33 1.96 3.16 -0.49
N PRO A 34 2.79 3.63 -1.43
CA PRO A 34 2.52 4.92 -2.09
C PRO A 34 1.27 4.89 -2.99
N VAL A 35 0.79 3.70 -3.36
CA VAL A 35 -0.43 3.46 -4.11
C VAL A 35 -1.33 2.54 -3.30
N ILE A 36 -2.59 2.95 -3.09
CA ILE A 36 -3.63 2.16 -2.43
C ILE A 36 -4.67 1.78 -3.46
N TYR A 37 -5.00 0.50 -3.51
CA TYR A 37 -6.10 0.00 -4.31
C TYR A 37 -7.35 -0.17 -3.44
N ILE A 38 -8.48 0.35 -3.92
CA ILE A 38 -9.79 0.18 -3.31
C ILE A 38 -10.74 -0.50 -4.29
N GLY A 39 -11.63 -1.36 -3.79
CA GLY A 39 -12.70 -1.91 -4.62
C GLY A 39 -13.72 -0.84 -5.00
N LYS A 40 -14.42 -1.05 -6.11
CA LYS A 40 -15.46 -0.16 -6.62
C LYS A 40 -16.48 0.19 -5.54
N SER A 41 -16.56 1.46 -5.17
CA SER A 41 -17.47 1.96 -4.12
C SER A 41 -17.28 1.27 -2.74
N SER A 42 -16.11 0.70 -2.49
CA SER A 42 -15.75 0.02 -1.26
C SER A 42 -14.55 0.73 -0.62
N PRO A 43 -14.78 1.61 0.37
CA PRO A 43 -13.69 2.22 1.13
C PRO A 43 -12.80 1.15 1.78
N GLU A 44 -11.52 1.47 1.93
CA GLU A 44 -10.53 0.57 2.53
C GLU A 44 -9.92 1.22 3.77
N THR A 45 -9.68 0.44 4.82
CA THR A 45 -9.00 0.92 6.03
C THR A 45 -7.63 0.26 6.16
N ARG A 46 -6.60 1.07 6.40
CA ARG A 46 -5.24 0.61 6.76
C ARG A 46 -4.91 1.08 8.16
N LEU A 47 -4.32 0.18 8.94
CA LEU A 47 -3.79 0.46 10.27
C LEU A 47 -2.28 0.65 10.19
N HIS A 48 -1.73 1.55 11.01
CA HIS A 48 -0.28 1.76 11.14
C HIS A 48 0.45 2.01 9.81
N PHE A 49 -0.19 2.73 8.90
CA PHE A 49 0.23 2.89 7.52
C PHE A 49 1.48 3.78 7.32
N PHE A 50 1.91 4.52 8.36
CA PHE A 50 3.06 5.40 8.30
C PHE A 50 4.17 4.94 9.23
N THR A 51 5.39 4.95 8.71
CA THR A 51 6.60 4.96 9.55
C THR A 51 7.06 6.41 9.73
N VAL A 52 7.13 6.87 10.98
CA VAL A 52 7.66 8.19 11.35
C VAL A 52 9.03 8.00 11.98
N ARG A 53 10.02 8.74 11.49
CA ARG A 53 11.35 8.82 12.11
C ARG A 53 11.71 10.27 12.39
N TYR A 54 12.36 10.48 13.53
CA TYR A 54 12.91 11.77 13.91
C TYR A 54 14.40 11.62 14.20
N ARG A 55 15.22 12.38 13.49
CA ARG A 55 16.69 12.30 13.49
C ARG A 55 17.18 10.86 13.28
N GLY A 56 16.51 10.14 12.37
CA GLY A 56 16.82 8.75 12.01
C GLY A 56 16.30 7.69 12.99
N LYS A 57 15.65 8.06 14.10
CA LYS A 57 15.13 7.12 15.10
C LYS A 57 13.62 6.99 15.04
N GLU A 58 13.10 5.80 15.27
CA GLU A 58 11.67 5.55 15.51
C GLU A 58 11.31 5.94 16.95
N GLY A 59 10.05 6.30 17.19
CA GLY A 59 9.58 6.74 18.50
C GLY A 59 9.29 5.58 19.44
N THR A 60 9.45 5.79 20.74
CA THR A 60 9.08 4.81 21.77
C THR A 60 7.59 4.94 22.05
N GLN A 61 6.81 3.89 21.78
CA GLN A 61 5.34 3.91 21.91
C GLN A 61 4.69 5.10 21.17
N GLY A 62 5.29 5.53 20.05
CA GLY A 62 4.83 6.67 19.26
C GLY A 62 5.28 8.05 19.77
N PHE A 63 6.04 8.14 20.85
CA PHE A 63 6.61 9.40 21.36
C PHE A 63 8.07 9.59 20.91
N PHE A 64 8.45 10.84 20.70
CA PHE A 64 9.79 11.27 20.33
C PHE A 64 10.30 12.31 21.32
N ASN A 65 11.60 12.28 21.60
CA ASN A 65 12.26 13.34 22.37
C ASN A 65 12.58 14.52 21.44
N VAL A 66 11.86 15.62 21.61
CA VAL A 66 12.05 16.86 20.85
C VAL A 66 12.42 17.96 21.81
N GLY A 67 13.71 18.30 21.88
CA GLY A 67 14.19 19.38 22.74
C GLY A 67 14.07 19.08 24.25
N GLY A 68 13.99 17.81 24.65
CA GLY A 68 13.76 17.39 26.04
C GLY A 68 12.33 16.95 26.32
N ASP A 69 11.37 17.33 25.47
CA ASP A 69 9.96 17.00 25.66
C ASP A 69 9.56 15.73 24.93
N ALA A 70 8.63 14.97 25.53
CA ALA A 70 8.00 13.83 24.90
C ALA A 70 6.85 14.30 23.99
N VAL A 71 7.06 14.26 22.68
CA VAL A 71 6.10 14.75 21.67
C VAL A 71 5.63 13.60 20.79
N ARG A 72 4.33 13.55 20.51
CA ARG A 72 3.72 12.58 19.58
C ARG A 72 3.45 13.26 18.22
N PRO A 73 3.69 12.58 17.08
CA PRO A 73 3.37 13.16 15.78
C PRO A 73 1.86 13.33 15.61
N LEU A 74 1.47 14.40 14.94
CA LEU A 74 0.09 14.73 14.61
C LEU A 74 -0.11 14.67 13.10
N PHE A 75 -1.18 14.00 12.68
CA PHE A 75 -1.49 13.75 11.29
C PHE A 75 -2.68 14.58 10.83
N PHE A 76 -2.57 15.14 9.63
CA PHE A 76 -3.59 15.98 9.02
C PHE A 76 -3.73 15.64 7.54
N SER A 77 -4.96 15.51 7.05
CA SER A 77 -5.27 15.42 5.62
C SER A 77 -6.07 16.65 5.20
N ARG A 78 -5.66 17.29 4.10
CA ARG A 78 -6.45 18.34 3.44
C ARG A 78 -7.56 17.75 2.55
N ASN A 79 -7.48 16.47 2.22
CA ASN A 79 -8.37 15.77 1.29
C ASN A 79 -9.33 14.82 2.05
N ARG A 80 -10.16 15.34 2.96
CA ARG A 80 -11.04 14.50 3.82
C ARG A 80 -12.08 13.68 3.06
N ASN A 81 -12.40 14.07 1.83
CA ASN A 81 -13.30 13.34 0.92
C ASN A 81 -12.59 12.17 0.20
N LEU A 82 -11.26 12.17 0.13
CA LEU A 82 -10.44 11.09 -0.43
C LEU A 82 -9.92 10.16 0.67
N LEU A 83 -9.49 10.73 1.79
CA LEU A 83 -8.85 10.03 2.90
C LEU A 83 -9.24 10.67 4.24
N GLN A 84 -9.73 9.83 5.15
CA GLN A 84 -9.86 10.15 6.56
C GLN A 84 -8.70 9.53 7.32
N ILE A 85 -8.07 10.31 8.20
CA ILE A 85 -6.96 9.88 9.05
C ILE A 85 -7.22 10.40 10.45
N ASP A 86 -7.03 9.54 11.45
CA ASP A 86 -7.11 9.97 12.84
C ASP A 86 -5.92 10.88 13.19
N ARG A 87 -6.04 11.63 14.29
CA ARG A 87 -5.01 12.61 14.70
C ARG A 87 -3.62 12.00 14.92
N PHE A 88 -3.54 10.68 15.14
CA PHE A 88 -2.29 9.98 15.42
C PHE A 88 -1.83 9.06 14.29
N GLY A 89 -2.50 9.06 13.14
CA GLY A 89 -2.14 8.23 11.98
C GLY A 89 -2.21 6.72 12.24
N THR A 90 -2.97 6.31 13.26
CA THR A 90 -3.20 4.91 13.61
C THR A 90 -4.16 4.24 12.63
N GLU A 91 -5.18 4.98 12.17
CA GLU A 91 -6.19 4.49 11.24
C GLU A 91 -6.32 5.45 10.05
N CYS A 92 -6.25 4.88 8.84
CA CYS A 92 -6.40 5.57 7.57
C CYS A 92 -7.51 4.93 6.76
N ARG A 93 -8.59 5.66 6.50
CA ARG A 93 -9.71 5.22 5.67
C ARG A 93 -9.67 5.91 4.31
N PHE A 94 -9.37 5.14 3.27
CA PHE A 94 -9.34 5.55 1.87
C PHE A 94 -10.73 5.40 1.25
N ILE A 95 -11.30 6.49 0.74
CA ILE A 95 -12.73 6.59 0.43
C ILE A 95 -12.97 6.65 -1.08
N ARG A 96 -12.16 7.42 -1.81
CA ARG A 96 -12.36 7.69 -3.24
C ARG A 96 -11.03 7.76 -3.98
N PRO A 97 -11.02 7.43 -5.29
CA PRO A 97 -9.82 7.55 -6.10
C PRO A 97 -9.34 9.00 -6.20
N GLY A 98 -8.03 9.18 -6.25
CA GLY A 98 -7.39 10.50 -6.32
C GLY A 98 -6.02 10.54 -5.66
N GLN A 99 -5.45 11.74 -5.57
CA GLN A 99 -4.18 11.97 -4.87
C GLN A 99 -4.45 12.62 -3.52
N ALA A 100 -4.15 11.93 -2.42
CA ALA A 100 -4.25 12.46 -1.07
C ALA A 100 -2.89 13.00 -0.60
N VAL A 101 -2.92 14.15 0.05
CA VAL A 101 -1.74 14.76 0.69
C VAL A 101 -1.92 14.81 2.19
N ILE A 102 -0.94 14.27 2.90
CA ILE A 102 -0.95 14.06 4.34
C ILE A 102 0.21 14.85 4.92
N THR A 103 -0.10 15.74 5.85
CA THR A 103 0.89 16.50 6.60
C THR A 103 1.05 15.89 7.98
N VAL A 104 2.29 15.61 8.35
CA VAL A 104 2.67 15.13 9.69
C VAL A 104 3.45 16.23 10.38
N LYS A 105 3.09 16.55 11.61
CA LYS A 105 3.78 17.52 12.46
C LYS A 105 4.39 16.86 13.68
N LEU A 106 5.61 17.25 14.04
CA LEU A 106 6.27 16.85 15.27
C LEU A 106 7.02 18.05 15.85
N GLY A 107 6.48 18.65 16.92
CA GLY A 107 6.97 19.94 17.42
C GLY A 107 6.85 21.04 16.37
N ALA A 108 7.96 21.73 16.08
CA ALA A 108 8.03 22.77 15.04
C ALA A 108 8.28 22.19 13.63
N GLU A 109 8.59 20.90 13.52
CA GLU A 109 8.90 20.27 12.23
C GLU A 109 7.64 19.70 11.57
N SER A 110 7.67 19.64 10.24
CA SER A 110 6.60 19.03 9.46
C SER A 110 7.15 18.30 8.24
N ALA A 111 6.49 17.21 7.88
CA ALA A 111 6.74 16.43 6.70
C ALA A 111 5.44 16.23 5.93
N VAL A 112 5.55 16.05 4.61
CA VAL A 112 4.42 15.81 3.73
C VAL A 112 4.62 14.46 3.03
N VAL A 113 3.54 13.68 2.98
CA VAL A 113 3.50 12.41 2.25
C VAL A 113 2.31 12.41 1.32
N SER A 114 2.52 11.96 0.09
CA SER A 114 1.49 11.85 -0.94
C SER A 114 1.15 10.37 -1.18
N VAL A 115 -0.14 10.05 -1.23
CA VAL A 115 -0.64 8.69 -1.49
C VAL A 115 -1.60 8.73 -2.67
N LYS A 116 -1.41 7.86 -3.64
CA LYS A 116 -2.32 7.69 -4.79
C LYS A 116 -3.36 6.63 -4.45
N ILE A 117 -4.63 6.94 -4.60
CA ILE A 117 -5.74 6.00 -4.39
C ILE A 117 -6.30 5.64 -5.76
N VAL A 118 -6.32 4.35 -6.07
CA VAL A 118 -6.80 3.80 -7.33
C VAL A 118 -8.03 2.93 -7.05
N GLU A 119 -9.14 3.23 -7.70
CA GLU A 119 -10.34 2.38 -7.64
C GLU A 119 -10.25 1.29 -8.72
N LEU A 120 -10.46 0.05 -8.30
CA LEU A 120 -10.53 -1.10 -9.19
C LEU A 120 -11.94 -1.21 -9.80
N PRO A 121 -12.09 -1.77 -11.02
CA PRO A 121 -13.37 -1.82 -11.71
C PRO A 121 -14.38 -2.83 -11.12
N PHE A 122 -14.04 -3.51 -10.03
CA PHE A 122 -14.82 -4.54 -9.34
C PHE A 122 -14.77 -4.34 -7.82
N ARG A 123 -15.62 -5.05 -7.06
CA ARG A 123 -15.73 -4.93 -5.58
C ARG A 123 -14.84 -5.93 -4.84
N ASN A 124 -14.60 -5.69 -3.54
CA ASN A 124 -13.83 -6.60 -2.65
C ASN A 124 -14.49 -7.98 -2.39
N THR A 125 -15.48 -8.38 -3.19
CA THR A 125 -16.21 -9.66 -3.09
C THR A 125 -16.59 -10.22 -4.46
N SER A 126 -16.09 -9.58 -5.53
CA SER A 126 -16.34 -9.98 -6.90
C SER A 126 -15.81 -11.39 -7.19
N SER A 127 -16.46 -12.09 -8.11
CA SER A 127 -16.02 -13.42 -8.53
C SER A 127 -14.72 -13.32 -9.34
N SER A 128 -13.96 -14.41 -9.36
CA SER A 128 -12.80 -14.55 -10.23
C SER A 128 -13.17 -14.35 -11.70
N GLU A 129 -14.33 -14.80 -12.13
CA GLU A 129 -14.85 -14.58 -13.49
C GLU A 129 -15.04 -13.09 -13.80
N GLU A 130 -15.65 -12.32 -12.90
CA GLU A 130 -15.83 -10.87 -13.06
C GLU A 130 -14.47 -10.15 -13.14
N VAL A 131 -13.53 -10.55 -12.28
CA VAL A 131 -12.17 -10.00 -12.30
C VAL A 131 -11.46 -10.32 -13.62
N LEU A 132 -11.54 -11.57 -14.09
CA LEU A 132 -10.93 -11.99 -15.35
C LEU A 132 -11.56 -11.27 -16.54
N ALA A 133 -12.87 -11.03 -16.52
CA ALA A 133 -13.57 -10.29 -17.57
C ALA A 133 -13.17 -8.80 -17.61
N THR A 134 -12.78 -8.22 -16.47
CA THR A 134 -12.47 -6.78 -16.36
C THR A 134 -10.99 -6.46 -16.48
N LEU A 135 -10.12 -7.25 -15.86
CA LEU A 135 -8.66 -7.05 -15.88
C LEU A 135 -7.91 -7.99 -16.83
N GLY A 136 -8.59 -9.01 -17.37
CA GLY A 136 -7.92 -10.10 -18.08
C GLY A 136 -7.30 -11.12 -17.12
N PHE A 137 -6.51 -12.03 -17.67
CA PHE A 137 -5.77 -13.01 -16.87
C PHE A 137 -4.64 -12.33 -16.08
N PRO A 138 -4.38 -12.77 -14.83
CA PRO A 138 -3.24 -12.27 -14.08
C PRO A 138 -1.92 -12.68 -14.74
N ASP A 139 -0.93 -11.81 -14.64
CA ASP A 139 0.43 -12.07 -15.14
C ASP A 139 1.16 -13.14 -14.34
N GLU A 140 0.88 -13.23 -13.03
CA GLU A 140 1.40 -14.25 -12.12
C GLU A 140 0.28 -14.70 -11.18
N LYS A 141 0.25 -16.00 -10.91
CA LYS A 141 -0.52 -16.60 -9.83
C LYS A 141 0.41 -17.35 -8.89
N ARG A 142 0.18 -17.20 -7.59
CA ARG A 142 0.88 -17.96 -6.56
C ARG A 142 -0.10 -18.66 -5.65
N LEU A 143 0.06 -19.96 -5.48
CA LEU A 143 -0.70 -20.70 -4.49
C LEU A 143 -0.11 -20.43 -3.09
N ILE A 144 -0.97 -20.06 -2.16
CA ILE A 144 -0.65 -19.87 -0.74
C ILE A 144 -1.30 -21.00 0.04
N GLU A 145 -0.49 -21.71 0.81
CA GLU A 145 -0.93 -22.77 1.72
C GLU A 145 -0.29 -22.57 3.10
N VAL A 146 -1.15 -22.47 4.12
CA VAL A 146 -0.74 -22.36 5.52
C VAL A 146 -1.52 -23.38 6.32
N PHE A 147 -0.81 -24.23 7.06
CA PHE A 147 -1.41 -25.29 7.89
C PHE A 147 -1.34 -24.89 9.35
N TRP A 148 -2.32 -25.28 10.16
CA TRP A 148 -2.18 -25.11 11.61
C TRP A 148 -1.02 -25.97 12.13
N PRO A 149 -0.19 -25.50 13.09
CA PRO A 149 -0.28 -24.23 13.86
C PRO A 149 0.51 -23.06 13.27
N GLU A 150 0.85 -23.10 11.98
CA GLU A 150 1.70 -22.09 11.36
C GLU A 150 1.00 -20.74 11.20
N VAL A 151 1.79 -19.68 11.32
CA VAL A 151 1.46 -18.32 10.90
C VAL A 151 2.57 -17.85 9.98
N LYS A 152 2.23 -17.47 8.74
CA LYS A 152 3.20 -17.12 7.70
C LYS A 152 2.79 -15.83 6.98
N GLY A 153 3.79 -15.01 6.66
CA GLY A 153 3.63 -13.82 5.84
C GLY A 153 3.84 -14.11 4.36
N PHE A 154 2.88 -13.74 3.51
CA PHE A 154 2.97 -13.84 2.06
C PHE A 154 2.52 -12.52 1.42
N ASP A 155 3.37 -11.95 0.57
CA ASP A 155 3.05 -10.79 -0.27
C ASP A 155 2.42 -9.60 0.47
N GLY A 156 2.92 -9.33 1.68
CA GLY A 156 2.47 -8.21 2.54
C GLY A 156 1.30 -8.57 3.46
N GLU A 157 0.81 -9.81 3.40
CA GLU A 157 -0.29 -10.32 4.21
C GLU A 157 0.15 -11.42 5.15
N VAL A 158 -0.53 -11.53 6.30
CA VAL A 158 -0.25 -12.58 7.30
C VAL A 158 -1.41 -13.55 7.34
N TYR A 159 -1.10 -14.82 7.11
CA TYR A 159 -2.06 -15.92 7.13
C TYR A 159 -1.78 -16.84 8.30
N GLY A 160 -2.85 -17.28 8.96
CA GLY A 160 -2.83 -18.31 9.98
C GLY A 160 -4.06 -19.18 9.83
N ALA A 161 -3.88 -20.49 9.92
CA ALA A 161 -4.99 -21.42 9.82
C ALA A 161 -5.62 -21.67 11.20
N PRO A 162 -6.96 -21.78 11.29
CA PRO A 162 -7.63 -22.26 12.50
C PRO A 162 -7.15 -23.67 12.92
N PRO A 163 -7.27 -24.03 14.22
CA PRO A 163 -6.92 -25.37 14.72
C PRO A 163 -7.46 -26.52 13.86
N GLY A 164 -6.57 -27.42 13.44
CA GLY A 164 -6.91 -28.61 12.65
C GLY A 164 -7.26 -28.35 11.18
N SER A 165 -6.96 -27.16 10.64
CA SER A 165 -7.32 -26.78 9.27
C SER A 165 -6.13 -26.23 8.47
N ALA A 166 -6.40 -25.86 7.22
CA ALA A 166 -5.47 -25.17 6.35
C ALA A 166 -6.17 -23.99 5.66
N VAL A 167 -5.41 -22.91 5.44
CA VAL A 167 -5.79 -21.83 4.52
C VAL A 167 -5.14 -22.14 3.19
N ARG A 168 -5.96 -22.22 2.13
CA ARG A 168 -5.49 -22.40 0.76
C ARG A 168 -6.18 -21.40 -0.15
N LEU A 169 -5.40 -20.53 -0.78
CA LEU A 169 -5.91 -19.50 -1.69
C LEU A 169 -4.85 -19.13 -2.74
N GLU A 170 -5.24 -18.35 -3.74
CA GLU A 170 -4.32 -17.84 -4.75
C GLU A 170 -4.07 -16.34 -4.55
N HIS A 171 -2.82 -15.92 -4.75
CA HIS A 171 -2.47 -14.52 -4.98
C HIS A 171 -2.33 -14.26 -6.46
N TRP A 172 -3.05 -13.27 -6.97
CA TRP A 172 -3.02 -12.85 -8.36
C TRP A 172 -2.35 -11.49 -8.49
N PHE A 173 -1.41 -11.38 -9.43
CA PHE A 173 -0.62 -10.17 -9.69
C PHE A 173 -0.83 -9.68 -11.12
N TYR A 174 -0.81 -8.36 -11.30
CA TYR A 174 -0.99 -7.71 -12.60
C TYR A 174 0.11 -6.65 -12.81
N LYS A 175 0.89 -6.76 -13.88
CA LYS A 175 1.97 -5.81 -14.23
C LYS A 175 1.44 -4.40 -14.47
N GLY A 176 0.21 -4.29 -15.00
CA GLY A 176 -0.48 -3.02 -15.19
C GLY A 176 -0.90 -2.32 -13.89
N TYR A 177 -0.89 -3.04 -12.77
CA TYR A 177 -1.24 -2.54 -11.44
C TYR A 177 -0.09 -2.83 -10.45
N PRO A 178 1.02 -2.07 -10.51
CA PRO A 178 2.19 -2.34 -9.67
C PRO A 178 1.83 -2.41 -8.18
N GLY A 179 2.27 -3.49 -7.54
CA GLY A 179 2.01 -3.76 -6.13
C GLY A 179 0.62 -4.30 -5.83
N LEU A 180 -0.32 -4.36 -6.77
CA LEU A 180 -1.63 -4.96 -6.50
C LEU A 180 -1.49 -6.47 -6.26
N VAL A 181 -2.14 -6.95 -5.19
CA VAL A 181 -2.35 -8.37 -4.94
C VAL A 181 -3.83 -8.60 -4.70
N LEU A 182 -4.42 -9.51 -5.47
CA LEU A 182 -5.76 -10.01 -5.18
C LEU A 182 -5.63 -11.39 -4.52
N ALA A 183 -6.12 -11.53 -3.30
CA ALA A 183 -6.28 -12.83 -2.68
C ALA A 183 -7.61 -13.43 -3.15
N VAL A 184 -7.54 -14.57 -3.81
CA VAL A 184 -8.67 -15.27 -4.40
C VAL A 184 -8.83 -16.63 -3.73
N ASP A 185 -9.97 -16.84 -3.08
CA ASP A 185 -10.33 -18.11 -2.46
C ASP A 185 -11.65 -18.60 -3.05
N ASN A 186 -11.70 -19.88 -3.42
CA ASN A 186 -12.89 -20.54 -3.99
C ASN A 186 -13.59 -19.72 -5.10
N GLY A 187 -12.79 -19.11 -5.99
CA GLY A 187 -13.29 -18.33 -7.12
C GLY A 187 -13.85 -16.95 -6.73
N LYS A 188 -13.50 -16.40 -5.57
CA LYS A 188 -13.90 -15.05 -5.14
C LYS A 188 -12.72 -14.25 -4.63
N VAL A 189 -12.71 -12.96 -4.92
CA VAL A 189 -11.79 -12.03 -4.25
C VAL A 189 -12.22 -11.92 -2.79
N VAL A 190 -11.33 -12.34 -1.89
CA VAL A 190 -11.52 -12.21 -0.45
C VAL A 190 -10.74 -11.03 0.13
N LYS A 191 -9.70 -10.56 -0.58
CA LYS A 191 -8.92 -9.41 -0.14
C LYS A 191 -8.26 -8.68 -1.31
N ILE A 192 -8.16 -7.35 -1.17
CA ILE A 192 -7.37 -6.47 -2.03
C ILE A 192 -6.24 -5.89 -1.20
N CYS A 193 -5.02 -6.28 -1.55
CA CYS A 193 -3.82 -5.92 -0.81
C CYS A 193 -2.88 -5.15 -1.72
N THR A 194 -1.98 -4.41 -1.11
CA THR A 194 -0.82 -3.89 -1.83
C THR A 194 0.40 -4.63 -1.31
N HIS A 195 1.08 -5.39 -2.16
CA HIS A 195 2.38 -5.92 -1.84
C HIS A 195 3.31 -4.74 -1.55
N ARG A 196 3.80 -4.66 -0.31
CA ARG A 196 4.95 -3.83 0.00
C ARG A 196 6.07 -4.32 -0.91
N LEU A 197 6.52 -3.49 -1.85
CA LEU A 197 7.86 -3.68 -2.39
C LEU A 197 8.76 -3.59 -1.17
N LEU A 198 9.16 -4.75 -0.63
CA LEU A 198 10.00 -4.84 0.55
C LEU A 198 11.28 -4.09 0.24
N THR A 199 11.34 -2.82 0.62
CA THR A 199 12.58 -2.10 0.78
C THR A 199 13.24 -2.68 2.03
N GLY A 200 13.81 -3.88 1.90
CA GLY A 200 14.82 -4.44 2.79
C GLY A 200 14.43 -4.75 4.23
N ARG A 201 13.23 -5.29 4.50
CA ARG A 201 12.97 -5.94 5.81
C ARG A 201 12.46 -7.37 5.59
N SER A 202 13.37 -8.32 5.74
CA SER A 202 13.03 -9.69 6.10
C SER A 202 12.58 -9.68 7.56
N TYR A 203 11.43 -10.28 7.84
CA TYR A 203 11.06 -10.68 9.21
C TYR A 203 11.89 -11.90 9.63
#